data_AF-A0A928BGQ0-F1
#
_entry.id   AF-A0A928BGQ0-F1
#
_cell.length_a   1.000
_cell.length_b   1.000
_cell.length_c   1.000
_cell.angle_alpha   90.00
_cell.angle_beta   90.00
_cell.angle_gamma   90.00
#
_symmetry.space_group_name_H-M   'P 1'
#
loop_
_entity.id
_entity.type
_entity.pdbx_description
1 polymer ?
#
loop_
_entity_poly.entity_id
_entity_poly.type
_entity_poly.pdbx_seq_one_letter_code
_entity_poly.pdbx_strand_id
1 'polypeptide(L)'
;MLFDILALISVFIVIILLKRLINIFPSLMACTLRWKESINLEASVKHSLDRDMLAAAMIIPFCLAVEKFGLYSPEFMENMSQSIHLLVSIGIFLSYCTIRMLVSKLTRAQKINPKTYKTAGRASFTFFIILTLVLLLMGGILDFIDADPALIKSAMLCVSAFIYALFLLRKFQIFVSGCSFFTAFLYLCALEILPTGALVASAIVF
;
A
#
# COMPACT_ATOMS: atom_id res chain seq x y z
N MET A 1 13.27 20.13 -10.19
CA MET A 1 12.25 21.14 -9.81
C MET A 1 10.91 20.51 -9.43
N LEU A 2 10.17 19.81 -10.32
CA LEU A 2 8.89 19.19 -9.94
C LEU A 2 9.04 18.14 -8.83
N PHE A 3 10.05 17.28 -8.95
CA PHE A 3 10.38 16.27 -7.93
C PHE A 3 10.66 16.91 -6.57
N ASP A 4 11.49 17.96 -6.53
CA ASP A 4 11.85 18.67 -5.29
C ASP A 4 10.64 19.36 -4.64
N ILE A 5 9.76 19.95 -5.46
CA ILE A 5 8.51 20.55 -4.99
C ILE A 5 7.60 19.48 -4.39
N LEU A 6 7.44 18.33 -5.04
CA LEU A 6 6.63 17.22 -4.53
C LEU A 6 7.23 16.60 -3.26
N ALA A 7 8.55 16.51 -3.18
CA ALA A 7 9.25 16.07 -1.98
C ALA A 7 9.03 17.04 -0.81
N LEU A 8 9.12 18.35 -1.05
CA LEU A 8 8.81 19.37 -0.06
C LEU A 8 7.36 19.26 0.42
N ILE A 9 6.40 19.15 -0.51
CA ILE A 9 4.98 18.97 -0.20
C ILE A 9 4.76 17.69 0.62
N SER A 10 5.39 16.58 0.24
CA SER A 10 5.35 15.32 0.96
C SER A 10 5.82 15.48 2.42
N VAL A 11 6.94 16.18 2.64
CA VAL A 11 7.44 16.47 3.99
C VAL A 11 6.44 17.32 4.79
N PHE A 12 5.88 18.38 4.21
CA PHE A 12 4.88 19.20 4.87
C PHE A 12 3.61 18.41 5.23
N ILE A 13 3.12 17.55 4.33
CA ILE A 13 1.97 16.68 4.57
C ILE A 13 2.25 15.74 5.75
N VAL A 14 3.42 15.11 5.79
CA VAL A 14 3.82 14.20 6.88
C VAL A 14 3.90 14.96 8.20
N ILE A 15 4.46 16.17 8.22
CA ILE A 15 4.55 17.01 9.43
C ILE A 15 3.16 17.41 9.93
N ILE A 16 2.27 17.87 9.05
CA ILE A 16 0.90 18.27 9.41
C ILE A 16 0.12 17.08 10.00
N LEU A 17 0.31 15.89 9.42
CA LEU A 17 -0.38 14.67 9.85
C LEU A 17 0.36 13.88 10.92
N LEU A 18 1.52 14.35 11.39
CA LEU A 18 2.39 13.63 12.34
C LEU A 18 1.66 13.27 13.63
N LYS A 19 0.88 14.20 14.19
CA LYS A 19 0.08 13.93 15.39
C LYS A 19 -0.93 12.81 15.19
N ARG A 20 -1.56 12.73 14.01
CA ARG A 20 -2.49 11.66 13.66
C ARG A 20 -1.75 10.34 13.48
N LEU A 21 -0.60 10.38 12.81
CA LEU A 21 0.25 9.23 12.60
C LEU A 21 0.69 8.60 13.93
N ILE A 22 1.23 9.41 14.86
CA ILE A 22 1.66 8.94 16.18
C ILE A 22 0.49 8.31 16.96
N ASN A 23 -0.69 8.92 16.90
CA ASN A 23 -1.86 8.42 17.62
C ASN A 23 -2.39 7.08 17.07
N ILE A 24 -2.31 6.86 15.75
CA ILE A 24 -2.83 5.63 15.13
C ILE A 24 -1.77 4.53 15.00
N PHE A 25 -0.48 4.89 15.04
CA PHE A 25 0.62 3.96 14.82
C PHE A 25 0.56 2.70 15.69
N PRO A 26 0.27 2.76 17.00
CA PRO A 26 0.14 1.55 17.82
C PRO A 26 -0.96 0.61 17.29
N SER A 27 -2.09 1.15 16.84
CA SER A 27 -3.18 0.36 16.28
C SER A 27 -2.84 -0.22 14.90
N LEU A 28 -2.08 0.50 14.07
CA LEU A 28 -1.57 -0.02 12.80
C LEU A 28 -0.62 -1.20 13.03
N MET A 29 0.31 -1.07 13.98
CA MET A 29 1.22 -2.14 14.36
C MET A 29 0.49 -3.33 14.98
N ALA A 30 -0.54 -3.09 15.79
CA ALA A 30 -1.37 -4.17 16.34
C ALA A 30 -2.06 -5.00 15.23
N CYS A 31 -2.44 -4.37 14.11
CA CYS A 31 -3.01 -5.06 12.94
C CYS A 31 -2.02 -6.00 12.24
N THR A 32 -0.71 -5.73 12.29
CA THR A 32 0.30 -6.63 11.70
C THR A 32 0.46 -7.89 12.52
N LEU A 33 0.28 -7.81 13.84
CA LEU A 33 0.39 -8.92 14.79
C LEU A 33 -0.90 -9.74 14.89
N ARG A 34 -2.07 -9.08 14.85
CA ARG A 34 -3.36 -9.75 15.08
C ARG A 34 -4.46 -9.20 14.18
N TRP A 35 -5.11 -10.10 13.43
CA TRP A 35 -6.20 -9.74 12.50
C TRP A 35 -7.43 -9.13 13.18
N LYS A 36 -7.73 -9.52 14.43
CA LYS A 36 -8.85 -8.96 15.21
C LYS A 36 -8.69 -7.45 15.45
N GLU A 37 -7.46 -6.95 15.49
CA GLU A 37 -7.21 -5.52 15.68
C GLU A 37 -7.62 -4.71 14.47
N SER A 38 -7.66 -5.30 13.26
CA SER A 38 -8.24 -4.65 12.09
C SER A 38 -9.75 -4.43 12.24
N ILE A 39 -10.45 -5.31 12.96
CA ILE A 39 -11.88 -5.14 13.28
C ILE A 39 -12.04 -4.04 14.33
N ASN A 40 -11.22 -4.04 15.38
CA ASN A 40 -11.24 -3.00 16.42
C ASN A 40 -10.94 -1.60 15.85
N LEU A 41 -9.95 -1.51 14.95
CA LEU A 41 -9.59 -0.28 14.26
C LEU A 41 -10.76 0.26 13.43
N GLU A 42 -11.50 -0.63 12.76
CA GLU A 42 -12.66 -0.25 11.94
C GLU A 42 -13.91 0.07 12.78
N ALA A 43 -14.00 -0.45 14.00
CA ALA A 43 -15.07 -0.12 14.94
C ALA A 43 -14.93 1.31 15.52
N SER A 44 -13.70 1.83 15.62
CA SER A 44 -13.46 3.22 16.03
C SER A 44 -13.55 4.17 14.84
N VAL A 45 -14.57 5.04 14.85
CA VAL A 45 -14.78 6.06 13.80
C VAL A 45 -13.56 6.96 13.64
N LYS A 46 -12.97 7.41 14.76
CA LYS A 46 -11.80 8.29 14.74
C LYS A 46 -10.60 7.62 14.10
N HIS A 47 -10.25 6.40 14.53
CA HIS A 47 -9.10 5.69 13.98
C HIS A 47 -9.30 5.27 12.52
N SER A 48 -10.52 4.86 12.14
CA SER A 48 -10.83 4.53 10.75
C SER A 48 -10.67 5.75 9.82
N LEU A 49 -11.15 6.93 10.25
CA LEU A 49 -11.00 8.18 9.50
C LEU A 49 -9.53 8.65 9.43
N ASP A 50 -8.81 8.61 10.55
CA ASP A 50 -7.40 8.99 10.58
C ASP A 50 -6.56 8.08 9.66
N ARG A 51 -6.84 6.76 9.65
CA ARG A 51 -6.20 5.82 8.71
C ARG A 51 -6.49 6.19 7.26
N ASP A 52 -7.75 6.44 6.91
CA ASP A 52 -8.13 6.72 5.53
C ASP A 52 -7.51 8.02 5.02
N MET A 53 -7.46 9.06 5.87
CA MET A 53 -6.76 10.32 5.56
C MET A 53 -5.25 10.11 5.41
N LEU A 54 -4.63 9.34 6.30
CA LEU A 54 -3.20 9.02 6.21
C LEU A 54 -2.88 8.20 4.97
N ALA A 55 -3.71 7.22 4.61
CA ALA A 55 -3.50 6.42 3.41
C ALA A 55 -3.55 7.28 2.14
N ALA A 56 -4.50 8.23 2.05
CA ALA A 56 -4.55 9.17 0.94
C ALA A 56 -3.32 10.09 0.90
N ALA A 57 -2.89 10.60 2.06
CA ALA A 57 -1.71 11.44 2.18
C ALA A 57 -0.40 10.73 1.84
N MET A 58 -0.31 9.42 2.11
CA MET A 58 0.87 8.60 1.88
C MET A 58 1.09 8.22 0.41
N ILE A 59 0.15 8.52 -0.49
CA ILE A 59 0.29 8.26 -1.93
C ILE A 59 1.50 8.99 -2.52
N ILE A 60 1.63 10.29 -2.24
CA ILE A 60 2.73 11.11 -2.78
C ILE A 60 4.09 10.63 -2.23
N PRO A 61 4.29 10.48 -0.90
CA PRO A 61 5.54 9.92 -0.36
C PRO A 61 5.89 8.54 -0.92
N PHE A 62 4.90 7.68 -1.11
CA PHE A 62 5.11 6.35 -1.69
C PHE A 62 5.63 6.43 -3.13
N CYS A 63 4.96 7.20 -3.99
CA CYS A 63 5.40 7.36 -5.39
C CYS A 63 6.79 7.99 -5.49
N LEU A 64 7.12 8.95 -4.63
CA LEU A 64 8.46 9.55 -4.57
C LEU A 64 9.53 8.53 -4.14
N ALA A 65 9.22 7.65 -3.18
CA ALA A 65 10.13 6.58 -2.78
C ALA A 65 10.33 5.55 -3.90
N VAL A 66 9.25 5.16 -4.57
CA VAL A 66 9.30 4.25 -5.73
C VAL A 66 10.20 4.82 -6.83
N GLU A 67 10.05 6.11 -7.12
CA GLU A 67 10.86 6.83 -8.11
C GLU A 67 12.33 6.94 -7.69
N LYS A 68 12.60 7.45 -6.48
CA LYS A 68 13.96 7.69 -5.98
C LYS A 68 14.82 6.43 -6.02
N PHE A 69 14.24 5.29 -5.63
CA PHE A 69 14.96 4.02 -5.54
C PHE A 69 14.75 3.11 -6.75
N GLY A 70 14.10 3.60 -7.81
CA GLY A 70 13.87 2.86 -9.05
C GLY A 70 13.12 1.54 -8.83
N LEU A 71 12.19 1.48 -7.87
CA LEU A 71 11.44 0.27 -7.51
C LEU A 71 10.48 -0.17 -8.64
N TYR A 72 10.06 0.76 -9.49
CA TYR A 72 9.22 0.51 -10.65
C TYR A 72 9.81 1.24 -11.85
N SER A 73 10.42 0.49 -12.78
CA SER A 73 11.13 0.99 -13.96
C SER A 73 10.89 0.05 -15.15
N PRO A 74 9.67 0.04 -15.72
CA PRO A 74 9.36 -0.78 -16.89
C PRO A 74 9.98 -0.21 -18.16
N GLU A 75 10.18 -1.05 -19.19
CA GLU A 75 10.92 -0.69 -20.41
C GLU A 75 10.25 0.49 -21.16
N PHE A 76 8.92 0.54 -21.21
CA PHE A 76 8.19 1.65 -21.82
C PHE A 76 8.46 3.03 -21.18
N MET A 77 9.01 3.08 -19.96
CA MET A 77 9.31 4.34 -19.26
C MET A 77 10.76 4.80 -19.40
N GLU A 78 11.66 4.00 -19.98
CA GLU A 78 13.11 4.28 -20.04
C GLU A 78 13.47 5.60 -20.71
N ASN A 79 12.71 6.01 -21.73
CA ASN A 79 12.98 7.23 -22.49
C ASN A 79 12.26 8.48 -21.95
N MET A 80 11.55 8.37 -20.82
CA MET A 80 10.78 9.47 -20.26
C MET A 80 11.64 10.34 -19.35
N SER A 81 11.37 11.65 -19.33
CA SER A 81 12.00 12.52 -18.32
C SER A 81 11.52 12.14 -16.91
N GLN A 82 12.37 12.33 -15.90
CA GLN A 82 12.07 11.98 -14.50
C GLN A 82 10.75 12.57 -13.97
N SER A 83 10.37 13.76 -14.45
CA SER A 83 9.10 14.39 -14.07
C SER A 83 7.87 13.67 -14.66
N ILE A 84 8.01 13.15 -15.89
CA ILE A 84 6.97 12.35 -16.55
C ILE A 84 6.91 10.96 -15.92
N HIS A 85 8.07 10.38 -15.58
CA HIS A 85 8.17 9.08 -14.93
C HIS A 85 7.40 9.05 -13.59
N LEU A 86 7.58 10.08 -12.75
CA LEU A 86 6.81 10.23 -11.52
C LEU A 86 5.30 10.37 -11.75
N LEU A 87 4.89 11.15 -12.77
CA LEU A 87 3.48 11.35 -13.09
C LEU A 87 2.81 10.05 -13.56
N VAL A 88 3.51 9.29 -14.40
CA VAL A 88 3.06 7.98 -14.88
C VAL A 88 2.98 6.99 -13.72
N SER A 89 3.96 6.95 -12.82
CA SER A 89 3.94 6.13 -11.61
C SER A 89 2.73 6.42 -10.71
N ILE A 90 2.40 7.70 -10.51
CA ILE A 90 1.17 8.11 -9.79
C ILE A 90 -0.07 7.62 -10.54
N GLY A 91 -0.13 7.80 -11.86
CA GLY A 91 -1.25 7.37 -12.70
C GLY A 91 -1.48 5.86 -12.65
N ILE A 92 -0.41 5.06 -12.70
CA ILE A 92 -0.45 3.60 -12.58
C ILE A 92 -0.96 3.20 -11.20
N PHE A 93 -0.47 3.82 -10.13
CA PHE A 93 -0.91 3.54 -8.77
C PHE A 93 -2.41 3.86 -8.59
N LEU A 94 -2.87 5.01 -9.09
CA LEU A 94 -4.29 5.38 -9.05
C LEU A 94 -5.17 4.45 -9.89
N SER A 95 -4.67 4.00 -11.04
CA SER A 95 -5.35 3.02 -11.88
C SER A 95 -5.49 1.68 -11.16
N TYR A 96 -4.43 1.21 -10.50
CA TYR A 96 -4.46 0.03 -9.63
C TYR A 96 -5.50 0.17 -8.51
N CYS A 97 -5.53 1.31 -7.80
CA CYS A 97 -6.55 1.57 -6.78
C CYS A 97 -7.97 1.53 -7.36
N THR A 98 -8.17 2.06 -8.57
CA THR A 98 -9.46 2.09 -9.27
C THR A 98 -9.91 0.69 -9.67
N ILE A 99 -9.05 -0.11 -10.27
CA ILE A 99 -9.32 -1.51 -10.63
C ILE A 99 -9.73 -2.29 -9.37
N ARG A 100 -8.94 -2.16 -8.30
CA ARG A 100 -9.23 -2.81 -7.02
C ARG A 100 -10.58 -2.39 -6.45
N MET A 101 -10.93 -1.11 -6.52
CA MET A 101 -12.25 -0.62 -6.12
C MET A 101 -13.37 -1.21 -6.97
N LEU A 102 -13.20 -1.26 -8.29
CA LEU A 102 -14.20 -1.83 -9.21
C LEU A 102 -14.40 -3.32 -8.95
N VAL A 103 -13.32 -4.11 -8.89
CA VAL A 103 -13.39 -5.54 -8.58
C VAL A 103 -14.06 -5.75 -7.23
N SER A 104 -13.70 -4.95 -6.20
CA SER A 104 -14.34 -5.04 -4.88
C SER A 104 -15.84 -4.77 -4.87
N LYS A 105 -16.34 -3.95 -5.80
CA LYS A 105 -17.79 -3.71 -5.95
C LYS A 105 -18.46 -4.86 -6.70
N LEU A 106 -17.83 -5.38 -7.74
CA LEU A 106 -18.34 -6.47 -8.58
C LEU A 106 -18.38 -7.81 -7.83
N THR A 107 -17.38 -8.12 -7.01
CA THR A 107 -17.26 -9.41 -6.31
C THR A 107 -17.97 -9.45 -4.96
N ARG A 108 -18.69 -8.39 -4.56
CA ARG A 108 -19.39 -8.34 -3.27
C ARG A 108 -20.48 -9.42 -3.24
N ALA A 109 -20.18 -10.61 -2.69
CA ALA A 109 -21.19 -11.64 -2.53
C ALA A 109 -22.10 -11.30 -1.35
N GLN A 110 -23.38 -11.58 -1.54
CA GLN A 110 -24.44 -11.37 -0.56
C GLN A 110 -24.26 -12.21 0.73
N LYS A 111 -23.37 -13.22 0.72
CA LYS A 111 -23.17 -14.17 1.83
C LYS A 111 -22.20 -13.71 2.92
N ILE A 112 -21.36 -12.69 2.69
CA ILE A 112 -20.39 -12.22 3.69
C ILE A 112 -20.97 -11.04 4.46
N ASN A 113 -20.79 -11.04 5.79
CA ASN A 113 -21.16 -9.91 6.63
C ASN A 113 -20.53 -8.61 6.09
N PRO A 114 -21.34 -7.58 5.78
CA PRO A 114 -20.86 -6.30 5.25
C PRO A 114 -19.73 -5.68 6.08
N LYS A 115 -19.75 -5.87 7.41
CA LYS A 115 -18.70 -5.37 8.31
C LYS A 115 -17.36 -6.04 8.04
N THR A 116 -17.33 -7.38 7.98
CA THR A 116 -16.12 -8.17 7.68
C THR A 116 -15.56 -7.83 6.30
N TYR A 117 -16.44 -7.69 5.30
CA TYR A 117 -16.02 -7.31 3.95
C TYR A 117 -15.40 -5.91 3.92
N LYS A 118 -16.01 -4.94 4.62
CA LYS A 118 -15.47 -3.58 4.75
C LYS A 118 -14.11 -3.59 5.44
N THR A 119 -13.97 -4.31 6.55
CA THR A 119 -12.69 -4.43 7.27
C THR A 119 -11.60 -5.05 6.39
N ALA A 120 -11.89 -6.14 5.68
CA ALA A 120 -10.95 -6.77 4.76
C ALA A 120 -10.57 -5.87 3.57
N GLY A 121 -11.51 -5.04 3.09
CA GLY A 121 -11.25 -4.03 2.07
C GLY A 121 -10.31 -2.93 2.58
N ARG A 122 -10.55 -2.43 3.79
CA ARG A 122 -9.77 -1.35 4.42
C ARG A 122 -8.44 -1.79 5.01
N ALA A 123 -8.22 -3.09 5.21
CA ALA A 123 -6.94 -3.62 5.67
C ALA A 123 -5.76 -3.19 4.78
N SER A 124 -5.97 -3.05 3.46
CA SER A 124 -4.89 -2.59 2.58
C SER A 124 -4.39 -1.19 2.88
N PHE A 125 -5.23 -0.32 3.43
CA PHE A 125 -4.82 1.04 3.75
C PHE A 125 -3.84 1.04 4.93
N THR A 126 -4.11 0.19 5.93
CA THR A 126 -3.21 -0.05 7.06
C THR A 126 -1.84 -0.52 6.57
N PHE A 127 -1.81 -1.58 5.75
CA PHE A 127 -0.56 -2.15 5.26
C PHE A 127 0.16 -1.23 4.28
N PHE A 128 -0.56 -0.43 3.50
CA PHE A 128 0.01 0.60 2.64
C PHE A 128 0.73 1.70 3.42
N ILE A 129 0.12 2.19 4.50
CA ILE A 129 0.77 3.18 5.39
C ILE A 129 2.05 2.58 5.98
N ILE A 130 1.98 1.35 6.50
CA ILE A 130 3.14 0.67 7.09
C ILE A 130 4.25 0.48 6.05
N LEU A 131 3.90 0.01 4.85
CA LEU A 131 4.85 -0.13 3.75
C LEU A 131 5.54 1.20 3.45
N THR A 132 4.76 2.28 3.28
CA THR A 132 5.30 3.60 2.95
C THR A 132 6.26 4.10 4.02
N LEU A 133 5.90 3.97 5.31
CA LEU A 133 6.78 4.35 6.41
C LEU A 133 8.08 3.54 6.44
N VAL A 134 7.99 2.23 6.24
CA VAL A 134 9.17 1.37 6.23
C VAL A 134 10.08 1.70 5.04
N LEU A 135 9.52 1.96 3.85
CA LEU A 135 10.29 2.37 2.68
C LEU A 135 11.00 3.71 2.90
N LEU A 136 10.33 4.69 3.51
CA LEU A 136 10.94 5.98 3.83
C LEU A 136 12.07 5.84 4.86
N LEU A 137 11.86 5.03 5.92
CA LEU A 137 12.87 4.78 6.95
C LEU A 137 14.08 4.02 6.39
N MET A 138 13.85 2.91 5.69
CA MET A 138 14.88 2.11 5.04
C MET A 138 15.64 2.94 4.01
N GLY A 139 14.91 3.67 3.16
CA GLY A 139 15.50 4.54 2.17
C GLY A 139 16.40 5.60 2.81
N GLY A 140 15.95 6.27 3.87
CA GLY A 140 16.76 7.26 4.58
C GLY A 140 18.01 6.67 5.25
N ILE A 141 17.90 5.50 5.88
CA ILE A 141 19.03 4.85 6.56
C ILE A 141 20.07 4.34 5.56
N LEU A 142 19.64 3.68 4.49
CA LEU A 142 20.56 3.10 3.51
C LEU A 142 21.23 4.18 2.64
N ASP A 143 20.52 5.26 2.31
CA ASP A 143 21.07 6.42 1.63
C ASP A 143 22.09 7.16 2.53
N PHE A 144 21.85 7.22 3.85
CA PHE A 144 22.78 7.83 4.80
C PHE A 144 24.10 7.04 4.98
N ILE A 145 24.08 5.72 4.75
CA ILE A 145 25.26 4.85 4.88
C ILE A 145 25.99 4.72 3.52
N ASP A 146 25.55 5.45 2.49
CA ASP A 146 26.07 5.35 1.11
C ASP A 146 26.09 3.90 0.60
N ALA A 147 25.03 3.14 0.90
CA ALA A 147 24.90 1.77 0.43
C ALA A 147 24.76 1.70 -1.10
N ASP A 148 25.22 0.61 -1.70
CA ASP A 148 25.10 0.37 -3.14
C ASP A 148 23.63 0.47 -3.60
N PRO A 149 23.31 1.32 -4.61
CA PRO A 149 21.95 1.49 -5.12
C PRO A 149 21.25 0.17 -5.49
N ALA A 150 22.00 -0.83 -5.99
CA ALA A 150 21.44 -2.15 -6.31
C ALA A 150 20.99 -2.90 -5.05
N LEU A 151 21.77 -2.81 -3.97
CA LEU A 151 21.42 -3.37 -2.67
C LEU A 151 20.19 -2.66 -2.08
N ILE A 152 20.11 -1.34 -2.19
CA ILE A 152 18.95 -0.56 -1.70
C ILE A 152 17.67 -1.01 -2.41
N LYS A 153 17.70 -1.05 -3.75
CA LYS A 153 16.55 -1.51 -4.56
C LYS A 153 16.12 -2.93 -4.17
N SER A 154 17.06 -3.86 -4.07
CA SER A 154 16.78 -5.25 -3.70
C SER A 154 16.17 -5.37 -2.29
N ALA A 155 16.74 -4.68 -1.31
CA ALA A 155 16.24 -4.68 0.07
C ALA A 155 14.82 -4.10 0.16
N MET A 156 14.55 -2.99 -0.53
CA MET A 156 13.23 -2.36 -0.55
C MET A 156 12.17 -3.22 -1.23
N LEU A 157 12.52 -3.91 -2.32
CA LEU A 157 11.62 -4.87 -2.98
C LEU A 157 11.33 -6.08 -2.08
N CYS A 158 12.35 -6.63 -1.40
CA CYS A 158 12.19 -7.74 -0.46
C CYS A 158 11.25 -7.38 0.70
N VAL A 159 11.45 -6.20 1.29
CA VAL A 159 10.56 -5.69 2.36
C VAL A 159 9.15 -5.44 1.85
N SER A 160 8.99 -4.91 0.63
CA SER A 160 7.68 -4.73 0.00
C SER A 160 6.94 -6.05 -0.18
N ALA A 161 7.64 -7.08 -0.68
CA ALA A 161 7.09 -8.43 -0.84
C ALA A 161 6.69 -9.05 0.51
N PHE A 162 7.52 -8.89 1.54
CA PHE A 162 7.23 -9.38 2.89
C PHE A 162 5.99 -8.72 3.49
N ILE A 163 5.89 -7.39 3.43
CA ILE A 163 4.72 -6.67 3.94
C ILE A 163 3.46 -7.04 3.15
N TYR A 164 3.58 -7.22 1.83
CA TYR A 164 2.48 -7.69 0.99
C TYR A 164 2.02 -9.11 1.35
N ALA A 165 2.95 -10.03 1.59
CA ALA A 165 2.63 -11.40 2.03
C ALA A 165 1.91 -11.40 3.39
N LEU A 166 2.38 -10.59 4.36
CA LEU A 166 1.70 -10.39 5.63
C LEU A 166 0.29 -9.83 5.46
N PHE A 167 0.13 -8.83 4.58
CA PHE A 167 -1.16 -8.28 4.23
C PHE A 167 -2.13 -9.34 3.69
N LEU A 168 -1.68 -10.17 2.74
CA LEU A 168 -2.48 -11.26 2.19
C LEU A 168 -2.89 -12.25 3.29
N LEU A 169 -1.95 -12.65 4.14
CA LEU A 169 -2.22 -13.56 5.25
C LEU A 169 -3.25 -12.98 6.23
N ARG A 170 -3.14 -11.69 6.59
CA ARG A 170 -4.13 -11.04 7.47
C ARG A 170 -5.48 -10.92 6.80
N LYS A 171 -5.54 -10.54 5.53
CA LYS A 171 -6.79 -10.44 4.78
C LYS A 171 -7.47 -11.80 4.65
N PHE A 172 -6.69 -12.86 4.42
CA PHE A 172 -7.18 -14.23 4.43
C PHE A 172 -7.81 -14.62 5.77
N GLN A 173 -7.12 -14.36 6.88
CA GLN A 173 -7.64 -14.62 8.24
C GLN A 173 -8.95 -13.88 8.51
N ILE A 174 -9.08 -12.63 8.05
CA ILE A 174 -10.33 -11.86 8.18
C ILE A 174 -11.46 -12.53 7.38
N PHE A 175 -11.21 -12.99 6.16
CA PHE A 175 -12.25 -13.67 5.36
C PHE A 175 -12.64 -15.03 5.91
N VAL A 176 -11.68 -15.87 6.34
CA VAL A 176 -11.98 -17.18 6.94
C VAL A 176 -12.81 -17.04 8.21
N SER A 177 -12.72 -15.92 8.93
CA SER A 177 -13.58 -15.66 10.09
C SER A 177 -15.07 -15.47 9.75
N GLY A 178 -15.40 -15.18 8.49
CA GLY A 178 -16.78 -14.89 8.05
C GLY A 178 -17.29 -15.75 6.89
N CYS A 179 -16.47 -16.62 6.31
CA CYS A 179 -16.86 -17.52 5.22
C CYS A 179 -15.98 -18.78 5.18
N SER A 180 -16.28 -19.72 4.28
CA SER A 180 -15.48 -20.95 4.12
C SER A 180 -14.06 -20.65 3.65
N PHE A 181 -13.11 -21.55 3.96
CA PHE A 181 -11.72 -21.46 3.54
C PHE A 181 -11.57 -21.27 2.01
N PHE A 182 -12.31 -22.07 1.23
CA PHE A 182 -12.28 -22.00 -0.23
C PHE A 182 -12.81 -20.67 -0.76
N THR A 183 -13.89 -20.15 -0.18
CA THR A 183 -14.43 -18.84 -0.55
C THR A 183 -13.45 -17.72 -0.21
N ALA A 184 -12.81 -17.77 0.97
CA ALA A 184 -11.79 -16.80 1.37
C ALA A 184 -10.60 -16.78 0.41
N PHE A 185 -10.17 -17.95 -0.07
CA PHE A 185 -9.10 -18.07 -1.06
C PHE A 185 -9.50 -17.43 -2.40
N LEU A 186 -10.68 -17.77 -2.94
CA LEU A 186 -11.18 -17.16 -4.18
C LEU A 186 -11.30 -15.64 -4.08
N TYR A 187 -11.71 -15.13 -2.92
CA TYR A 187 -11.75 -13.69 -2.66
C TYR A 187 -10.38 -13.04 -2.72
N LEU A 188 -9.38 -13.69 -2.15
CA LEU A 188 -8.01 -13.19 -2.17
C LEU A 188 -7.45 -13.19 -3.59
N CYS A 189 -7.74 -14.24 -4.37
CA CYS A 189 -7.37 -14.31 -5.78
C CYS A 189 -7.99 -13.17 -6.60
N ALA A 190 -9.31 -12.95 -6.46
CA ALA A 190 -10.01 -11.94 -7.22
C ALA A 190 -9.64 -10.51 -6.80
N LEU A 191 -9.58 -10.24 -5.48
CA LEU A 191 -9.42 -8.87 -4.96
C LEU A 191 -7.98 -8.38 -4.91
N GLU A 192 -7.01 -9.28 -4.77
CA GLU A 192 -5.61 -8.91 -4.53
C GLU A 192 -4.68 -9.46 -5.60
N ILE A 193 -4.74 -10.77 -5.88
CA ILE A 193 -3.79 -11.39 -6.80
C ILE A 193 -4.07 -10.93 -8.23
N LEU A 194 -5.32 -10.82 -8.66
CA LEU A 194 -5.64 -10.40 -10.03
C LEU A 194 -5.22 -8.94 -10.33
N PRO A 195 -5.56 -7.94 -9.49
CA PRO A 195 -5.08 -6.57 -9.70
C PRO A 195 -3.55 -6.44 -9.59
N THR A 196 -2.92 -7.16 -8.67
CA THR A 196 -1.46 -7.15 -8.52
C THR A 196 -0.77 -7.84 -9.68
N GLY A 197 -1.32 -8.95 -10.16
CA GLY A 197 -0.85 -9.67 -11.34
C GLY A 197 -0.94 -8.80 -12.59
N ALA A 198 -2.01 -8.01 -12.74
CA ALA A 198 -2.14 -7.04 -13.83
C ALA A 198 -1.05 -5.95 -13.76
N LEU A 199 -0.75 -5.43 -12.56
CA LEU A 199 0.31 -4.43 -12.35
C LEU A 199 1.71 -4.98 -12.63
N VAL A 200 1.98 -6.22 -12.22
CA VAL A 200 3.26 -6.89 -12.47
C VAL A 200 3.39 -7.24 -13.95
N ALA A 201 2.32 -7.73 -14.58
CA ALA A 201 2.30 -7.99 -16.01
C ALA A 201 2.55 -6.71 -16.81
N SER A 202 1.97 -5.58 -16.40
CA SER A 202 2.22 -4.30 -17.09
C SER A 202 3.66 -3.82 -16.97
N ALA A 203 4.43 -4.34 -16.01
CA ALA A 203 5.84 -3.98 -15.83
C ALA A 203 6.83 -4.96 -16.50
N ILE A 204 6.35 -6.14 -16.92
CA ILE A 204 7.17 -7.19 -17.55
C ILE A 204 6.89 -7.26 -19.06
N VAL A 205 5.63 -7.04 -19.47
CA VAL A 205 5.19 -7.19 -20.87
C VAL A 205 5.39 -5.92 -21.68
N PHE A 206 5.48 -4.77 -21.02
CA PHE A 206 5.70 -3.45 -21.62
C PHE A 206 6.92 -2.81 -20.98
#